data_AF-A0A6A7RXH7-F1
#
_entry.id   AF-A0A6A7RXH7-F1
#
_cell.length_a   1.000
_cell.length_b   1.000
_cell.length_c   1.000
_cell.angle_alpha   90.00
_cell.angle_beta   90.00
_cell.angle_gamma   90.00
#
_symmetry.space_group_name_H-M   'P 1'
#
loop_
_entity.id
_entity.type
_entity.pdbx_description
1 polymer ?
#
loop_
_entity_poly.entity_id
_entity_poly.type
_entity_poly.pdbx_seq_one_letter_code
_entity_poly.pdbx_strand_id
1 'polypeptide(L)'
;MKLSNLERLWQKLFPDTPRPSTRGAYARALARHLLNDGQKSLERFQEVLNDTLPHPSRERAEELLKFVRALWVGAGEAGQIPAARSRGKCLALNGQCLELSQPELGTRHFTLDRYLERAWPGTAQIRVIPISDVSSQDAIQGEIRKVYARGLAHLTNEQIDQRVRNDKWHVVVFVPATNWAGEAPDARLVDGLQKLQQLYRTPVFVFGVGAQLRDDLPDAVESLLPELSLETESAQLLAELDARELLNNIYG
;
A
#
# COMPACT_ATOMS: atom_id res chain seq x y z
N MET A 1 18.45 -13.34 29.22
CA MET A 1 17.16 -13.77 28.62
C MET A 1 17.28 -15.21 28.16
N LYS A 2 16.48 -16.12 28.76
CA LYS A 2 16.60 -17.58 28.59
C LYS A 2 16.00 -18.06 27.26
N LEU A 3 16.66 -19.02 26.61
CA LEU A 3 16.23 -19.72 25.38
C LEU A 3 14.87 -20.42 25.52
N SER A 4 14.36 -20.59 26.74
CA SER A 4 13.10 -21.28 27.07
C SER A 4 11.87 -20.73 26.34
N ASN A 5 11.85 -19.44 26.00
CA ASN A 5 10.65 -18.81 25.46
C ASN A 5 10.56 -18.91 23.93
N LEU A 6 11.71 -18.81 23.24
CA LEU A 6 11.80 -19.12 21.81
C LEU A 6 11.61 -20.62 21.54
N GLU A 7 12.10 -21.47 22.44
CA GLU A 7 11.85 -22.91 22.37
C GLU A 7 10.38 -23.26 22.56
N ARG A 8 9.68 -22.58 23.48
CA ARG A 8 8.24 -22.77 23.67
C ARG A 8 7.43 -22.29 22.46
N LEU A 9 7.76 -21.10 21.93
CA LEU A 9 7.16 -20.59 20.69
C LEU A 9 7.40 -21.57 19.54
N TRP A 10 8.62 -22.12 19.43
CA TRP A 10 8.95 -23.12 18.42
C TRP A 10 8.13 -24.40 18.55
N GLN A 11 8.01 -24.95 19.76
CA GLN A 11 7.21 -26.15 19.98
C GLN A 11 5.73 -25.94 19.64
N LYS A 12 5.21 -24.73 19.82
CA LYS A 12 3.83 -24.40 19.46
C LYS A 12 3.64 -24.26 17.96
N LEU A 13 4.53 -23.50 17.29
CA LEU A 13 4.40 -23.21 15.86
C LEU A 13 4.89 -24.34 14.94
N PHE A 14 5.82 -25.17 15.44
CA PHE A 14 6.49 -26.23 14.68
C PHE A 14 6.65 -27.51 15.53
N PRO A 15 5.55 -28.12 16.03
CA PRO A 15 5.59 -29.21 17.00
C PRO A 15 6.41 -30.42 16.53
N ASP A 16 6.38 -30.70 15.23
CA ASP A 16 7.06 -31.86 14.62
C ASP A 16 8.42 -31.50 13.99
N THR A 17 8.92 -30.27 14.18
CA THR A 17 10.18 -29.82 13.57
C THR A 17 11.32 -29.81 14.59
N PRO A 18 12.48 -30.41 14.26
CA PRO A 18 13.66 -30.37 15.14
C PRO A 18 14.02 -28.94 15.52
N ARG A 19 14.41 -28.75 16.79
CA ARG A 19 14.79 -27.45 17.31
C ARG A 19 16.02 -26.91 16.56
N PRO A 20 16.00 -25.66 16.09
CA PRO A 20 17.16 -25.04 15.48
C PRO A 20 18.33 -24.95 16.45
N SER A 21 19.54 -25.20 15.96
CA SER A 21 20.77 -25.19 16.77
C SER A 21 21.31 -23.78 17.06
N THR A 22 20.81 -22.74 16.38
CA THR A 22 21.28 -21.36 16.52
C THR A 22 20.13 -20.37 16.58
N ARG A 23 20.30 -19.26 17.31
CA ARG A 23 19.32 -18.15 17.36
C ARG A 23 18.98 -17.61 15.97
N GLY A 24 19.98 -17.53 15.08
CA GLY A 24 19.76 -17.10 13.70
C GLY A 24 18.84 -18.04 12.92
N ALA A 25 18.88 -19.35 13.20
CA ALA A 25 17.98 -20.31 12.58
C ALA A 25 16.55 -20.20 13.11
N TYR A 26 16.35 -19.93 14.41
CA TYR A 26 15.03 -19.57 14.95
C TYR A 26 14.46 -18.33 14.26
N ALA A 27 15.24 -17.24 14.19
CA ALA A 27 14.79 -15.99 13.58
C ALA A 27 14.40 -16.19 12.10
N ARG A 28 15.21 -16.94 11.32
CA ARG A 28 14.90 -17.23 9.91
C ARG A 28 13.62 -18.03 9.76
N ALA A 29 13.38 -19.01 10.62
CA ALA A 29 12.20 -19.84 10.53
C ALA A 29 10.92 -19.12 10.98
N LEU A 30 11.00 -18.27 12.02
CA LEU A 30 9.92 -17.36 12.40
C LEU A 30 9.60 -16.35 11.28
N ALA A 31 10.64 -15.73 10.70
CA ALA A 31 10.46 -14.84 9.55
C ALA A 31 9.82 -15.59 8.38
N ARG A 32 10.27 -16.80 8.06
CA ARG A 32 9.65 -17.63 7.03
C ARG A 32 8.19 -17.93 7.33
N HIS A 33 7.85 -18.27 8.57
CA HIS A 33 6.47 -18.50 8.98
C HIS A 33 5.59 -17.26 8.79
N LEU A 34 6.07 -16.07 9.22
CA LEU A 34 5.34 -14.82 9.04
C LEU A 34 5.19 -14.41 7.57
N LEU A 35 6.21 -14.63 6.74
CA LEU A 35 6.32 -14.01 5.42
C LEU A 35 5.92 -14.92 4.25
N ASN A 36 5.81 -16.24 4.46
CA ASN A 36 5.58 -17.19 3.36
C ASN A 36 4.16 -17.21 2.80
N ASP A 37 3.16 -16.80 3.58
CA ASP A 37 1.76 -16.85 3.19
C ASP A 37 1.12 -15.50 3.50
N GLY A 38 0.95 -14.69 2.46
CA GLY A 38 0.47 -13.32 2.59
C GLY A 38 -0.91 -13.24 3.25
N GLN A 39 -1.81 -14.15 2.89
CA GLN A 39 -3.18 -14.16 3.40
C GLN A 39 -3.23 -14.48 4.91
N LYS A 40 -2.31 -15.31 5.39
CA LYS A 40 -2.21 -15.69 6.82
C LYS A 40 -1.20 -14.86 7.61
N SER A 41 -0.55 -13.88 6.99
CA SER A 41 0.57 -13.17 7.61
C SER A 41 0.17 -12.38 8.87
N LEU A 42 -1.02 -11.77 8.88
CA LEU A 42 -1.57 -11.06 10.04
C LEU A 42 -2.00 -12.00 11.17
N GLU A 43 -2.64 -13.14 10.84
CA GLU A 43 -2.97 -14.19 11.80
C GLU A 43 -1.70 -14.71 12.49
N ARG A 44 -0.69 -15.10 11.69
CA ARG A 44 0.60 -15.57 12.21
C ARG A 44 1.35 -14.51 13.00
N PHE A 45 1.22 -13.24 12.64
CA PHE A 45 1.77 -12.13 13.43
C PHE A 45 1.14 -12.09 14.83
N GLN A 46 -0.18 -12.22 14.93
CA GLN A 46 -0.89 -12.25 16.20
C GLN A 46 -0.48 -13.46 17.04
N GLU A 47 -0.38 -14.66 16.44
CA GLU A 47 0.11 -15.87 17.11
C GLU A 47 1.52 -15.68 17.69
N VAL A 48 2.45 -15.21 16.85
CA VAL A 48 3.84 -14.96 17.28
C VAL A 48 3.88 -13.94 18.41
N LEU A 49 3.12 -12.85 18.31
CA LEU A 49 3.15 -11.79 19.32
C LEU A 49 2.56 -12.24 20.67
N ASN A 50 1.47 -13.01 20.65
CA ASN A 50 0.82 -13.57 21.84
C ASN A 50 1.74 -14.52 22.62
N ASP A 51 2.51 -15.36 21.92
CA ASP A 51 3.30 -16.42 22.56
C ASP A 51 4.75 -16.01 22.87
N THR A 52 5.21 -14.90 22.29
CA THR A 52 6.54 -14.34 22.53
C THR A 52 6.58 -13.64 23.88
N LEU A 53 7.24 -14.27 24.86
CA LEU A 53 7.52 -13.67 26.17
C LEU A 53 9.03 -13.53 26.41
N PRO A 54 9.50 -12.45 27.07
CA PRO A 54 8.76 -11.21 27.24
C PRO A 54 8.42 -10.59 25.87
N HIS A 55 7.34 -9.82 25.81
CA HIS A 55 6.94 -9.16 24.58
C HIS A 55 8.06 -8.24 24.07
N PRO A 56 8.23 -8.09 22.74
CA PRO A 56 9.13 -7.07 22.19
C PRO A 56 8.69 -5.67 22.60
N SER A 57 9.47 -4.62 22.28
CA SER A 57 8.96 -3.26 22.44
C SER A 57 7.82 -2.98 21.46
N ARG A 58 6.90 -2.09 21.83
CA ARG A 58 5.80 -1.64 20.96
C ARG A 58 6.31 -1.22 19.58
N GLU A 59 7.37 -0.42 19.54
CA GLU A 59 8.02 0.06 18.30
C GLU A 59 8.45 -1.09 17.38
N ARG A 60 9.02 -2.17 17.94
CA ARG A 60 9.44 -3.35 17.15
C ARG A 60 8.26 -4.19 16.67
N ALA A 61 7.21 -4.29 17.48
CA ALA A 61 5.99 -4.98 17.08
C ALA A 61 5.26 -4.20 15.96
N GLU A 62 5.20 -2.87 16.05
CA GLU A 62 4.64 -2.00 15.01
C GLU A 62 5.47 -2.00 13.73
N GLU A 63 6.81 -2.01 13.84
CA GLU A 63 7.71 -2.19 12.71
C GLU A 63 7.45 -3.52 12.00
N LEU A 64 7.30 -4.61 12.76
CA LEU A 64 6.97 -5.92 12.19
C LEU A 64 5.58 -5.92 11.52
N LEU A 65 4.57 -5.31 12.16
CA LEU A 65 3.22 -5.19 11.59
C LEU A 65 3.26 -4.48 10.23
N LYS A 66 4.04 -3.41 10.09
CA LYS A 66 4.22 -2.70 8.80
C LYS A 66 4.77 -3.59 7.70
N PHE A 67 5.62 -4.57 8.02
CA PHE A 67 6.17 -5.50 7.02
C PHE A 67 5.19 -6.61 6.62
N VAL A 68 4.32 -7.05 7.53
CA VAL A 68 3.39 -8.16 7.26
C VAL A 68 2.07 -7.70 6.64
N ARG A 69 1.56 -6.51 7.00
CA ARG A 69 0.21 -6.08 6.64
C ARG A 69 -0.05 -5.97 5.14
N ALA A 70 1.00 -5.75 4.34
CA ALA A 70 0.89 -5.61 2.89
C ALA A 70 1.16 -6.92 2.13
N LEU A 71 1.47 -8.03 2.83
CA LEU A 71 1.89 -9.28 2.18
C LEU A 71 0.77 -10.02 1.47
N TRP A 72 -0.48 -9.75 1.82
CA TRP A 72 -1.64 -10.29 1.12
C TRP A 72 -1.73 -9.77 -0.33
N VAL A 73 -1.11 -8.62 -0.63
CA VAL A 73 -0.90 -8.16 -1.99
C VAL A 73 0.30 -8.89 -2.61
N GLY A 74 0.10 -9.49 -3.78
CA GLY A 74 1.15 -10.17 -4.51
C GLY A 74 2.26 -9.20 -4.95
N ALA A 75 3.52 -9.64 -4.86
CA ALA A 75 4.66 -8.80 -5.24
C ALA A 75 4.64 -8.40 -6.72
N GLY A 76 4.17 -9.29 -7.60
CA GLY A 76 4.00 -8.99 -9.03
C GLY A 76 2.86 -8.02 -9.32
N GLU A 77 1.81 -8.06 -8.49
CA GLU A 77 0.63 -7.19 -8.57
C GLU A 77 1.03 -5.76 -8.22
N ALA A 78 1.61 -5.58 -7.03
CA ALA A 78 2.15 -4.30 -6.60
C ALA A 78 3.29 -3.79 -7.49
N GLY A 79 4.10 -4.69 -8.05
CA GLY A 79 5.18 -4.36 -8.98
C GLY A 79 4.71 -3.70 -10.28
N GLN A 80 3.42 -3.79 -10.64
CA GLN A 80 2.87 -3.08 -11.80
C GLN A 80 2.85 -1.56 -11.60
N ILE A 81 2.76 -1.08 -10.35
CA ILE A 81 2.75 0.36 -10.03
C ILE A 81 4.04 1.06 -10.48
N PRO A 82 5.23 0.65 -10.01
CA PRO A 82 6.47 1.21 -10.51
C PRO A 82 6.71 0.91 -12.00
N ALA A 83 6.22 -0.22 -12.52
CA ALA A 83 6.35 -0.54 -13.94
C ALA A 83 5.54 0.42 -14.83
N ALA A 84 4.30 0.77 -14.45
CA ALA A 84 3.45 1.69 -15.20
C ALA A 84 4.07 3.09 -15.32
N ARG A 85 4.75 3.54 -14.25
CA ARG A 85 5.56 4.77 -14.30
C ARG A 85 6.57 4.73 -15.44
N SER A 86 7.34 3.64 -15.56
CA SER A 86 8.36 3.49 -16.61
C SER A 86 7.78 3.39 -18.03
N ARG A 87 6.57 2.85 -18.16
CA ARG A 87 5.86 2.71 -19.44
C ARG A 87 5.05 3.95 -19.84
N GLY A 88 4.92 4.93 -18.96
CA GLY A 88 4.06 6.09 -19.20
C GLY A 88 2.57 5.75 -19.22
N LYS A 89 2.16 4.66 -18.57
CA LYS A 89 0.77 4.19 -18.50
C LYS A 89 0.13 4.63 -17.18
N CYS A 90 -1.18 4.87 -17.24
CA CYS A 90 -2.02 5.01 -16.06
C CYS A 90 -2.54 3.63 -15.64
N LEU A 91 -2.91 3.47 -14.37
CA LEU A 91 -3.38 2.20 -13.83
C LEU A 91 -4.83 2.30 -13.38
N ALA A 92 -5.58 1.22 -13.54
CA ALA A 92 -6.87 1.01 -12.88
C ALA A 92 -6.71 -0.01 -11.74
N LEU A 93 -7.26 0.31 -10.58
CA LEU A 93 -7.27 -0.55 -9.40
C LEU A 93 -8.72 -0.72 -8.92
N ASN A 94 -9.15 -1.97 -8.75
CA ASN A 94 -10.43 -2.29 -8.14
C ASN A 94 -10.28 -2.51 -6.61
N GLY A 95 -11.38 -2.36 -5.89
CA GLY A 95 -11.48 -2.54 -4.44
C GLY A 95 -12.59 -1.71 -3.83
N GLN A 96 -13.24 -2.22 -2.78
CA GLN A 96 -14.29 -1.50 -2.05
C GLN A 96 -13.70 -0.61 -0.94
N CYS A 97 -12.42 -0.78 -0.58
CA CYS A 97 -11.75 -0.03 0.48
C CYS A 97 -10.71 0.98 -0.05
N LEU A 98 -10.80 1.36 -1.34
CA LEU A 98 -9.89 2.33 -1.98
C LEU A 98 -10.01 3.75 -1.40
N GLU A 99 -11.19 4.10 -0.91
CA GLU A 99 -11.51 5.42 -0.34
C GLU A 99 -11.76 5.33 1.19
N LEU A 100 -11.56 4.14 1.76
CA LEU A 100 -11.79 3.91 3.17
C LEU A 100 -10.61 4.45 3.98
N SER A 101 -10.86 5.56 4.68
CA SER A 101 -9.97 6.11 5.68
C SER A 101 -10.13 5.37 7.00
N GLN A 102 -9.04 4.80 7.52
CA GLN A 102 -9.00 4.14 8.83
C GLN A 102 -7.86 4.74 9.66
N PRO A 103 -8.13 5.78 10.47
CA PRO A 103 -7.12 6.45 11.28
C PRO A 103 -6.35 5.51 12.22
N GLU A 104 -7.03 4.50 12.77
CA GLU A 104 -6.45 3.49 13.68
C GLU A 104 -5.34 2.65 13.01
N LEU A 105 -5.45 2.45 11.69
CA LEU A 105 -4.45 1.77 10.88
C LEU A 105 -3.44 2.73 10.23
N GLY A 106 -3.62 4.04 10.45
CA GLY A 106 -2.80 5.09 9.87
C GLY A 106 -2.93 5.19 8.35
N THR A 107 -4.10 4.85 7.80
CA THR A 107 -4.34 4.75 6.36
C THR A 107 -5.47 5.67 5.94
N ARG A 108 -5.34 6.28 4.75
CA ARG A 108 -6.41 7.11 4.15
C ARG A 108 -7.07 6.40 2.98
N HIS A 109 -6.37 5.44 2.39
CA HIS A 109 -6.80 4.67 1.24
C HIS A 109 -6.42 3.20 1.47
N PHE A 110 -7.11 2.49 2.37
CA PHE A 110 -6.69 1.17 2.88
C PHE A 110 -6.06 0.27 1.79
N THR A 111 -6.80 0.02 0.72
CA THR A 111 -6.37 -0.89 -0.35
C THR A 111 -5.16 -0.36 -1.09
N LEU A 112 -5.22 0.90 -1.54
CA LEU A 112 -4.11 1.54 -2.24
C LEU A 112 -2.85 1.54 -1.38
N ASP A 113 -2.94 1.94 -0.11
CA ASP A 113 -1.81 2.04 0.80
C ASP A 113 -1.12 0.68 0.99
N ARG A 114 -1.87 -0.44 1.00
CA ARG A 114 -1.27 -1.79 1.01
C ARG A 114 -0.55 -2.16 -0.29
N TYR A 115 -1.12 -1.81 -1.44
CA TYR A 115 -0.43 -1.97 -2.72
C TYR A 115 0.87 -1.15 -2.78
N LEU A 116 0.86 0.08 -2.30
CA LEU A 116 2.03 0.97 -2.30
C LEU A 116 3.12 0.50 -1.33
N GLU A 117 2.74 0.05 -0.13
CA GLU A 117 3.64 -0.57 0.83
C GLU A 117 4.27 -1.85 0.29
N ARG A 118 3.52 -2.62 -0.51
CA ARG A 118 4.05 -3.81 -1.16
C ARG A 118 4.97 -3.50 -2.33
N ALA A 119 4.67 -2.44 -3.10
CA ALA A 119 5.46 -2.00 -4.23
C ALA A 119 6.83 -1.43 -3.80
N TRP A 120 6.85 -0.73 -2.67
CA TRP A 120 8.06 -0.15 -2.09
C TRP A 120 8.17 -0.51 -0.59
N PRO A 121 8.56 -1.75 -0.27
CA PRO A 121 8.60 -2.22 1.11
C PRO A 121 9.64 -1.46 1.94
N GLY A 122 9.24 -1.07 3.15
CA GLY A 122 10.14 -0.42 4.13
C GLY A 122 10.49 1.04 3.85
N THR A 123 9.93 1.67 2.81
CA THR A 123 10.13 3.11 2.59
C THR A 123 8.98 3.94 3.15
N ALA A 124 9.31 5.09 3.74
CA ALA A 124 8.35 6.13 4.08
C ALA A 124 8.23 7.21 2.98
N GLN A 125 8.98 7.08 1.89
CA GLN A 125 9.07 8.08 0.82
C GLN A 125 7.99 7.87 -0.25
N ILE A 126 6.75 7.67 0.18
CA ILE A 126 5.59 7.53 -0.70
C ILE A 126 4.70 8.74 -0.48
N ARG A 127 4.28 9.39 -1.57
CA ARG A 127 3.39 10.54 -1.55
C ARG A 127 2.16 10.22 -2.38
N VAL A 128 1.02 10.05 -1.73
CA VAL A 128 -0.28 9.96 -2.39
C VAL A 128 -0.88 11.36 -2.51
N ILE A 129 -1.27 11.74 -3.72
CA ILE A 129 -1.97 12.99 -4.03
C ILE A 129 -3.38 12.60 -4.47
N PRO A 130 -4.39 12.69 -3.59
CA PRO A 130 -5.77 12.46 -3.98
C PRO A 130 -6.24 13.61 -4.87
N ILE A 131 -6.92 13.26 -5.95
CA ILE A 131 -7.54 14.19 -6.90
C ILE A 131 -9.03 14.24 -6.60
N SER A 132 -9.61 15.43 -6.63
CA SER A 132 -11.03 15.68 -6.40
C SER A 132 -11.73 16.27 -7.62
N ASP A 133 -10.99 16.96 -8.49
CA ASP A 133 -11.51 17.61 -9.68
C ASP A 133 -10.93 16.96 -10.94
N VAL A 134 -11.77 16.15 -11.60
CA VAL A 134 -11.45 15.44 -12.84
C VAL A 134 -12.00 16.13 -14.09
N SER A 135 -12.44 17.38 -13.97
CA SER A 135 -13.05 18.13 -15.09
C SER A 135 -12.09 18.35 -16.28
N SER A 136 -10.78 18.41 -16.01
CA SER A 136 -9.76 18.62 -17.04
C SER A 136 -8.37 18.22 -16.57
N GLN A 137 -7.46 18.05 -17.53
CA GLN A 137 -6.02 17.86 -17.25
C GLN A 137 -5.46 19.01 -16.38
N ASP A 138 -5.86 20.25 -16.66
CA ASP A 138 -5.36 21.44 -15.96
C ASP A 138 -5.85 21.50 -14.51
N ALA A 139 -7.08 21.04 -14.24
CA ALA A 139 -7.61 20.92 -12.88
C ALA A 139 -6.76 19.94 -12.04
N ILE A 140 -6.48 18.75 -12.58
CA ILE A 140 -5.63 17.75 -11.93
C ILE A 140 -4.21 18.28 -11.73
N GLN A 141 -3.65 18.94 -12.75
CA GLN A 141 -2.34 19.59 -12.63
C GLN A 141 -2.33 20.66 -11.53
N GLY A 142 -3.41 21.43 -11.41
CA GLY A 142 -3.63 22.41 -10.35
C GLY A 142 -3.62 21.78 -8.96
N GLU A 143 -4.27 20.63 -8.76
CA GLU A 143 -4.26 19.91 -7.47
C GLU A 143 -2.86 19.38 -7.12
N ILE A 144 -2.14 18.82 -8.09
CA ILE A 144 -0.73 18.42 -7.89
C ILE A 144 0.08 19.66 -7.47
N ARG A 145 -0.05 20.78 -8.18
CA ARG A 145 0.66 22.02 -7.87
C ARG A 145 0.32 22.54 -6.47
N LYS A 146 -0.94 22.48 -6.01
CA LYS A 146 -1.34 22.87 -4.65
C LYS A 146 -0.54 22.11 -3.58
N VAL A 147 -0.39 20.80 -3.73
CA VAL A 147 0.40 19.97 -2.80
C VAL A 147 1.87 20.38 -2.76
N TYR A 148 2.47 20.67 -3.93
CA TYR A 148 3.88 21.04 -4.02
C TYR A 148 4.18 22.50 -3.67
N ALA A 149 3.19 23.38 -3.83
CA ALA A 149 3.27 24.78 -3.42
C ALA A 149 3.30 24.94 -1.90
N ARG A 150 2.67 24.03 -1.14
CA ARG A 150 2.60 24.07 0.33
C ARG A 150 2.11 25.42 0.89
N GLY A 151 1.19 26.07 0.18
CA GLY A 151 0.66 27.39 0.55
C GLY A 151 1.60 28.58 0.26
N LEU A 152 2.75 28.35 -0.39
CA LEU A 152 3.68 29.43 -0.75
C LEU A 152 3.20 30.17 -2.00
N ALA A 153 2.51 31.28 -1.80
CA ALA A 153 1.89 32.08 -2.87
C ALA A 153 2.89 32.73 -3.85
N HIS A 154 4.18 32.82 -3.50
CA HIS A 154 5.19 33.46 -4.34
C HIS A 154 5.85 32.50 -5.35
N LEU A 155 5.58 31.20 -5.27
CA LEU A 155 6.13 30.23 -6.21
C LEU A 155 5.37 30.31 -7.53
N THR A 156 6.12 30.46 -8.62
CA THR A 156 5.57 30.35 -9.97
C THR A 156 5.22 28.89 -10.30
N ASN A 157 4.30 28.69 -11.24
CA ASN A 157 3.93 27.35 -11.69
C ASN A 157 5.14 26.55 -12.20
N GLU A 158 6.06 27.20 -12.92
CA GLU A 158 7.28 26.55 -13.43
C GLU A 158 8.19 26.07 -12.29
N GLN A 159 8.35 26.86 -11.22
CA GLN A 159 9.10 26.45 -10.04
C GLN A 159 8.43 25.26 -9.33
N ILE A 160 7.09 25.25 -9.23
CA ILE A 160 6.34 24.14 -8.64
C ILE A 160 6.51 22.88 -9.51
N ASP A 161 6.35 23.00 -10.82
CA ASP A 161 6.52 21.91 -11.79
C ASP A 161 7.94 21.34 -11.76
N GLN A 162 8.95 22.19 -11.58
CA GLN A 162 10.33 21.75 -11.38
C GLN A 162 10.52 20.96 -10.07
N ARG A 163 9.79 21.32 -9.01
CA ARG A 163 9.79 20.55 -7.75
C ARG A 163 9.13 19.19 -7.92
N VAL A 164 8.02 19.09 -8.66
CA VAL A 164 7.38 17.81 -9.00
C VAL A 164 8.35 16.91 -9.77
N ARG A 165 9.01 17.46 -10.81
CA ARG A 165 10.01 16.73 -11.62
C ARG A 165 11.20 16.24 -10.80
N ASN A 166 11.66 17.03 -9.84
CA ASN A 166 12.84 16.72 -9.04
C ASN A 166 12.55 15.91 -7.78
N ASP A 167 11.28 15.62 -7.46
CA ASP A 167 10.93 14.87 -6.27
C ASP A 167 11.56 13.46 -6.32
N LYS A 168 12.14 13.06 -5.19
CA LYS A 168 12.77 11.74 -5.01
C LYS A 168 11.80 10.72 -4.44
N TRP A 169 10.63 11.17 -3.97
CA TRP A 169 9.59 10.31 -3.44
C TRP A 169 8.88 9.55 -4.56
N HIS A 170 8.27 8.43 -4.20
CA HIS A 170 7.32 7.73 -5.05
C HIS A 170 6.00 8.48 -5.04
N VAL A 171 5.75 9.26 -6.09
CA VAL A 171 4.55 10.09 -6.21
C VAL A 171 3.47 9.28 -6.90
N VAL A 172 2.34 9.09 -6.21
CA VAL A 172 1.14 8.45 -6.73
C VAL A 172 0.04 9.48 -6.76
N VAL A 173 -0.49 9.75 -7.96
CA VAL A 173 -1.67 10.59 -8.13
C VAL A 173 -2.87 9.66 -8.19
N PHE A 174 -3.68 9.67 -7.14
CA PHE A 174 -4.83 8.79 -7.01
C PHE A 174 -6.10 9.54 -7.36
N VAL A 175 -6.88 8.99 -8.28
CA VAL A 175 -8.20 9.50 -8.62
C VAL A 175 -9.26 8.52 -8.11
N PRO A 176 -10.02 8.88 -7.07
CA PRO A 176 -11.08 8.08 -6.47
C PRO A 176 -12.13 7.59 -7.47
N ALA A 177 -12.77 6.46 -7.16
CA ALA A 177 -13.83 5.91 -8.00
C ALA A 177 -15.09 6.80 -7.98
N THR A 178 -15.37 7.40 -6.83
CA THR A 178 -16.49 8.35 -6.64
C THR A 178 -16.46 9.53 -7.59
N ASN A 179 -15.28 9.98 -8.03
CA ASN A 179 -15.14 11.10 -8.96
C ASN A 179 -15.63 10.78 -10.37
N TRP A 180 -15.76 9.49 -10.73
CA TRP A 180 -16.24 9.08 -12.04
C TRP A 180 -17.76 8.91 -12.11
N ALA A 181 -18.48 9.08 -10.99
CA ALA A 181 -19.94 8.89 -10.93
C ALA A 181 -20.44 7.55 -11.50
N GLY A 182 -19.61 6.50 -11.45
CA GLY A 182 -19.93 5.17 -12.01
C GLY A 182 -19.60 5.01 -13.51
N GLU A 183 -19.03 6.03 -14.15
CA GLU A 183 -18.55 5.97 -15.54
C GLU A 183 -17.08 5.55 -15.60
N ALA A 184 -16.60 5.21 -16.81
CA ALA A 184 -15.17 4.99 -17.04
C ALA A 184 -14.43 6.35 -17.18
N PRO A 185 -13.13 6.41 -16.88
CA PRO A 185 -12.34 7.62 -17.12
C PRO A 185 -12.41 8.08 -18.59
N ASP A 186 -12.69 9.36 -18.82
CA ASP A 186 -12.72 9.95 -20.17
C ASP A 186 -11.37 9.76 -20.88
N ALA A 187 -11.38 9.15 -22.07
CA ALA A 187 -10.18 8.89 -22.86
C ALA A 187 -9.34 10.15 -23.15
N ARG A 188 -9.97 11.31 -23.40
CA ARG A 188 -9.28 12.58 -23.63
C ARG A 188 -8.56 13.06 -22.38
N LEU A 189 -9.17 12.86 -21.21
CA LEU A 189 -8.54 13.17 -19.93
C LEU A 189 -7.34 12.26 -19.70
N VAL A 190 -7.51 10.95 -19.93
CA VAL A 190 -6.42 9.97 -19.79
C VAL A 190 -5.24 10.30 -20.72
N ASP A 191 -5.49 10.67 -21.98
CA ASP A 191 -4.44 11.12 -22.91
C ASP A 191 -3.70 12.35 -22.37
N GLY A 192 -4.42 13.29 -21.76
CA GLY A 192 -3.83 14.44 -21.07
C GLY A 192 -2.97 14.05 -19.86
N LEU A 193 -3.41 13.06 -19.09
CA LEU A 193 -2.67 12.55 -17.94
C LEU A 193 -1.39 11.81 -18.35
N GLN A 194 -1.42 11.08 -19.47
CA GLN A 194 -0.20 10.50 -20.04
C GLN A 194 0.81 11.58 -20.44
N LYS A 195 0.35 12.69 -21.02
CA LYS A 195 1.23 13.84 -21.32
C LYS A 195 1.81 14.44 -20.04
N LEU A 196 1.01 14.58 -18.97
CA LEU A 196 1.52 15.03 -17.66
C LEU A 196 2.52 14.05 -17.07
N GLN A 197 2.28 12.74 -17.18
CA GLN A 197 3.21 11.70 -16.73
C GLN A 197 4.54 11.79 -17.49
N GLN A 198 4.51 12.05 -18.80
CA GLN A 198 5.71 12.28 -19.61
C GLN A 198 6.44 13.58 -19.25
N LEU A 199 5.69 14.66 -18.98
CA LEU A 199 6.22 15.95 -18.58
C LEU A 199 6.95 15.88 -17.24
N TYR A 200 6.31 15.27 -16.24
CA TYR A 200 6.84 15.19 -14.89
C TYR A 200 7.79 14.02 -14.66
N ARG A 201 7.58 12.88 -15.33
CA ARG A 201 8.31 11.59 -15.20
C ARG A 201 8.34 10.96 -13.80
N THR A 202 7.85 11.69 -12.81
CA THR A 202 7.81 11.31 -11.39
C THR A 202 6.52 10.63 -10.96
N PRO A 203 5.32 11.19 -11.26
CA PRO A 203 4.08 10.60 -10.79
C PRO A 203 3.69 9.35 -11.59
N VAL A 204 2.99 8.45 -10.93
CA VAL A 204 2.14 7.43 -11.57
C VAL A 204 0.68 7.75 -11.26
N PHE A 205 -0.19 7.67 -12.26
CA PHE A 205 -1.63 7.90 -12.08
C PHE A 205 -2.35 6.57 -11.84
N VAL A 206 -3.13 6.51 -10.76
CA VAL A 206 -3.92 5.34 -10.37
C VAL A 206 -5.38 5.76 -10.25
N PHE A 207 -6.24 5.11 -11.01
CA PHE A 207 -7.68 5.27 -11.02
C PHE A 207 -8.32 4.21 -10.16
N GLY A 208 -9.09 4.61 -9.14
CA GLY A 208 -10.05 3.71 -8.53
C GLY A 208 -11.19 3.46 -9.51
N VAL A 209 -11.52 2.19 -9.77
CA VAL A 209 -12.62 1.83 -10.69
C VAL A 209 -13.83 1.21 -9.99
N GLY A 210 -13.82 1.22 -8.65
CA GLY A 210 -14.87 0.63 -7.82
C GLY A 210 -14.55 -0.82 -7.47
N ALA A 211 -15.58 -1.58 -7.10
CA ALA A 211 -15.42 -2.93 -6.55
C ALA A 211 -14.89 -3.95 -7.58
N GLN A 212 -15.26 -3.80 -8.85
CA GLN A 212 -14.86 -4.69 -9.93
C GLN A 212 -14.03 -3.93 -10.96
N LEU A 213 -13.12 -4.66 -11.64
CA LEU A 213 -12.47 -4.12 -12.83
C LEU A 213 -13.51 -3.89 -13.92
N ARG A 214 -13.23 -2.89 -14.77
CA ARG A 214 -14.12 -2.50 -15.85
C ARG A 214 -13.54 -2.93 -17.20
N ASP A 215 -14.43 -3.37 -18.09
CA ASP A 215 -14.08 -3.76 -19.46
C ASP A 215 -14.04 -2.56 -20.44
N ASP A 216 -14.59 -1.41 -20.04
CA ASP A 216 -14.73 -0.20 -20.86
C ASP A 216 -13.61 0.83 -20.63
N LEU A 217 -12.47 0.40 -20.07
CA LEU A 217 -11.33 1.29 -19.82
C LEU A 217 -10.64 1.70 -21.14
N PRO A 218 -10.17 2.96 -21.25
CA PRO A 218 -9.36 3.38 -22.40
C PRO A 218 -8.05 2.59 -22.49
N ASP A 219 -7.54 2.30 -23.70
CA ASP A 219 -6.25 1.58 -23.96
C ASP A 219 -5.02 2.16 -23.24
N ALA A 220 -5.13 3.43 -22.87
CA ALA A 220 -4.11 4.18 -22.14
C ALA A 220 -4.06 3.84 -20.64
N VAL A 221 -5.09 3.17 -20.12
CA VAL A 221 -5.22 2.68 -18.74
C VAL A 221 -5.02 1.16 -18.71
N GLU A 222 -4.05 0.70 -17.93
CA GLU A 222 -3.78 -0.72 -17.72
C GLU A 222 -4.43 -1.17 -16.41
N SER A 223 -5.22 -2.24 -16.45
CA SER A 223 -5.76 -2.85 -15.22
C SER A 223 -4.64 -3.47 -14.41
N LEU A 224 -4.63 -3.19 -13.11
CA LEU A 224 -3.75 -3.89 -12.19
C LEU A 224 -4.29 -5.31 -11.99
N LEU A 225 -3.50 -6.30 -12.42
CA LEU A 225 -3.89 -7.71 -12.39
C LEU A 225 -3.10 -8.54 -11.38
N PRO A 226 -3.66 -9.65 -10.86
CA PRO A 226 -5.04 -10.09 -11.03
C PRO A 226 -6.03 -9.15 -10.33
N GLU A 227 -7.31 -9.29 -10.66
CA GLU A 227 -8.37 -8.56 -9.99
C GLU A 227 -8.38 -8.83 -8.48
N LEU A 228 -8.56 -7.77 -7.69
CA LEU A 228 -8.67 -7.90 -6.24
C LEU A 228 -9.97 -8.62 -5.86
N SER A 229 -9.85 -9.70 -5.08
CA SER A 229 -10.98 -10.32 -4.39
C SER A 229 -11.47 -9.43 -3.24
N LEU A 230 -12.73 -9.00 -3.31
CA LEU A 230 -13.40 -8.21 -2.27
C LEU A 230 -13.49 -8.96 -0.93
N GLU A 231 -13.61 -10.29 -0.97
CA GLU A 231 -13.59 -11.12 0.23
C GLU A 231 -12.22 -11.06 0.89
N THR A 232 -11.14 -11.15 0.09
CA THR A 232 -9.77 -11.01 0.59
C THR A 232 -9.55 -9.61 1.18
N GLU A 233 -9.96 -8.56 0.48
CA GLU A 233 -9.83 -7.17 0.95
C GLU A 233 -10.51 -6.96 2.31
N SER A 234 -11.76 -7.41 2.46
CA SER A 234 -12.51 -7.35 3.71
C SER A 234 -11.86 -8.15 4.83
N ALA A 235 -11.44 -9.38 4.55
CA ALA A 235 -10.80 -10.24 5.53
C ALA A 235 -9.49 -9.63 6.05
N GLN A 236 -8.70 -9.02 5.16
CA GLN A 236 -7.43 -8.39 5.53
C GLN A 236 -7.62 -7.09 6.29
N LEU A 237 -8.67 -6.31 5.99
CA LEU A 237 -9.04 -5.14 6.79
C LEU A 237 -9.36 -5.53 8.23
N LEU A 238 -10.22 -6.53 8.41
CA LEU A 238 -10.59 -7.02 9.75
C LEU A 238 -9.37 -7.58 10.49
N ALA A 239 -8.56 -8.42 9.82
CA ALA A 239 -7.36 -9.00 10.43
C ALA A 239 -6.33 -7.93 10.85
N GLU A 240 -6.24 -6.79 10.15
CA GLU A 240 -5.34 -5.70 10.55
C GLU A 240 -5.91 -4.90 11.73
N LEU A 241 -7.24 -4.71 11.80
CA LEU A 241 -7.89 -4.12 12.97
C LEU A 241 -7.68 -5.00 14.21
N ASP A 242 -7.86 -6.32 14.10
CA ASP A 242 -7.61 -7.27 15.19
C ASP A 242 -6.14 -7.24 15.63
N ALA A 243 -5.19 -7.19 14.68
CA ALA A 243 -3.78 -7.07 14.98
C ALA A 243 -3.44 -5.73 15.68
N ARG A 244 -4.12 -4.65 15.31
CA ARG A 244 -3.98 -3.33 15.97
C ARG A 244 -4.55 -3.35 17.38
N GLU A 245 -5.72 -3.94 17.57
CA GLU A 245 -6.35 -4.12 18.88
C GLU A 245 -5.44 -4.93 19.80
N LEU A 246 -4.87 -6.04 19.31
CA LEU A 246 -3.92 -6.85 20.06
C LEU A 246 -2.70 -6.04 20.53
N LEU A 247 -2.13 -5.21 19.65
CA LEU A 247 -1.02 -4.32 20.02
C LEU A 247 -1.41 -3.36 21.16
N ASN A 248 -2.57 -2.73 21.06
CA ASN A 248 -3.06 -1.83 22.11
C ASN A 248 -3.30 -2.58 23.43
N ASN A 249 -3.85 -3.79 23.37
CA ASN A 249 -4.10 -4.62 24.55
C ASN A 249 -2.80 -5.05 25.26
N ILE A 250 -1.73 -5.34 24.51
CA ILE A 250 -0.44 -5.74 25.08
C ILE A 250 0.33 -4.53 25.66
N TYR A 251 0.26 -3.37 25.01
CA TYR A 251 1.14 -2.23 25.31
C TYR A 251 0.48 -1.02 25.98
N GLY A 252 -0.86 -0.97 26.08
CA GLY A 252 -1.61 0.21 26.50
C GLY A 252 -1.51 1.33 25.47
#